data_AF-A0A5C8RX23-F1
#
_entry.id   AF-A0A5C8RX23-F1
#
_cell.length_a   1.000
_cell.length_b   1.000
_cell.length_c   1.000
_cell.angle_alpha   90.00
_cell.angle_beta   90.00
_cell.angle_gamma   90.00
#
_symmetry.space_group_name_H-M   'P 1'
#
loop_
_entity.id
_entity.type
_entity.pdbx_description
1 polymer ?
#
loop_
_entity_poly.entity_id
_entity_poly.type
_entity_poly.pdbx_seq_one_letter_code
_entity_poly.pdbx_strand_id
1 'polypeptide(L)'
;MTLIVAAVAAKEVWMVADSAVTGGKLTLREREFTAKIEPAVNGSALIGFSGDLHHATRLSRAAASAGTINQALEMLVSGSAKSDVEFAFVYLDGDNPRLCKISGGKSMFVLTLYLGSASAFEVFQRIRNDPAIPYAPNALKTFICGTRVGPVPSELSRATVAMMDLFASIETHDVGGWSIPYMLSDRGVSFCGYAYAVSDPLFDRIASGSIVPHGTAADGGTSLSVTDLDDYRGFVIYWLQRHGGLLMLKTSDGYQRYDLEGGPSEFKAKAETIAGVPVHLWVGDKPVGDVKAIRIMSDDTGAPTMAIADHGDGFSISAINIHTPFKSNMEFGNDGATDTVQPEHIAVHYDIESETVSIEDQRSTDGAMLADIELADLDRLIERLIRTRWHMKEEVSHELPRGKEMAYALDPRWRTLVSPHPAVGGLLLSLRHPGAGWLGFVLPAKEAHNLGLWLIANAGPPGSAQ
;
A
#
# COMPACT_ATOMS: atom_id res chain seq x y z
N MET A 1 -15.85 -23.59 3.94
CA MET A 1 -16.45 -22.24 3.97
C MET A 1 -15.54 -21.25 3.25
N THR A 2 -16.12 -20.14 2.80
CA THR A 2 -15.46 -19.11 2.00
C THR A 2 -15.95 -17.75 2.46
N LEU A 3 -15.15 -16.72 2.32
CA LEU A 3 -15.60 -15.32 2.36
C LEU A 3 -15.02 -14.57 1.18
N ILE A 4 -15.92 -14.02 0.35
CA ILE A 4 -15.57 -13.06 -0.69
C ILE A 4 -16.35 -11.79 -0.42
N VAL A 5 -15.70 -10.64 -0.53
CA VAL A 5 -16.33 -9.32 -0.46
C VAL A 5 -15.96 -8.54 -1.71
N ALA A 6 -16.95 -7.89 -2.32
CA ALA A 6 -16.74 -7.08 -3.52
C ALA A 6 -17.57 -5.80 -3.45
N ALA A 7 -17.05 -4.73 -4.05
CA ALA A 7 -17.78 -3.47 -4.18
C ALA A 7 -17.37 -2.69 -5.43
N VAL A 8 -18.31 -1.91 -5.94
CA VAL A 8 -18.08 -0.86 -6.93
C VAL A 8 -17.70 0.42 -6.19
N ALA A 9 -16.57 1.03 -6.56
CA ALA A 9 -16.07 2.28 -6.00
C ALA A 9 -15.75 3.25 -7.15
N ALA A 10 -16.63 4.23 -7.35
CA ALA A 10 -16.54 5.18 -8.46
C ALA A 10 -16.44 4.48 -9.83
N LYS A 11 -15.32 4.62 -10.54
CA LYS A 11 -15.05 4.01 -11.86
C LYS A 11 -14.37 2.64 -11.77
N GLU A 12 -14.14 2.16 -10.56
CA GLU A 12 -13.41 0.93 -10.30
C GLU A 12 -14.29 -0.06 -9.54
N VAL A 13 -13.88 -1.31 -9.57
CA VAL A 13 -14.56 -2.38 -8.83
C VAL A 13 -13.49 -3.30 -8.30
N TRP A 14 -13.65 -3.70 -7.05
CA TRP A 14 -12.67 -4.50 -6.35
C TRP A 14 -13.31 -5.72 -5.71
N MET A 15 -12.47 -6.73 -5.47
CA MET A 15 -12.85 -7.99 -4.86
C MET A 15 -11.71 -8.49 -3.98
N VAL A 16 -12.04 -8.99 -2.80
CA VAL A 16 -11.10 -9.67 -1.91
C VAL A 16 -11.69 -10.99 -1.44
N ALA A 17 -10.87 -12.04 -1.44
CA ALA A 17 -11.28 -13.37 -1.03
C ALA A 17 -10.28 -13.99 -0.05
N ASP A 18 -10.77 -14.86 0.82
CA ASP A 18 -9.91 -15.77 1.57
C ASP A 18 -9.35 -16.88 0.67
N SER A 19 -8.28 -17.54 1.10
CA SER A 19 -7.65 -18.63 0.32
C SER A 19 -7.75 -20.00 0.98
N ALA A 20 -8.13 -20.11 2.25
CA ALA A 20 -8.20 -21.42 2.90
C ALA A 20 -9.29 -22.31 2.30
N VAL A 21 -8.94 -23.56 2.02
CA VAL A 21 -9.90 -24.63 1.73
C VAL A 21 -10.30 -25.24 3.07
N THR A 22 -11.57 -25.06 3.45
CA THR A 22 -12.08 -25.57 4.73
C THR A 22 -13.23 -26.54 4.53
N GLY A 23 -13.16 -27.66 5.26
CA GLY A 23 -14.03 -28.82 5.15
C GLY A 23 -13.24 -30.12 5.43
N GLY A 24 -13.90 -31.16 5.94
CA GLY A 24 -13.26 -32.44 6.26
C GLY A 24 -12.51 -32.48 7.60
N LYS A 25 -11.70 -33.52 7.82
CA LYS A 25 -10.92 -33.75 9.07
C LYS A 25 -9.53 -33.09 9.06
N LEU A 26 -9.29 -32.13 8.16
CA LEU A 26 -7.98 -31.49 8.00
C LEU A 26 -7.62 -30.67 9.25
N THR A 27 -6.39 -30.87 9.75
CA THR A 27 -5.85 -30.02 10.82
C THR A 27 -5.46 -28.65 10.27
N LEU A 28 -5.35 -27.64 11.13
CA LEU A 28 -4.96 -26.27 10.73
C LEU A 28 -3.63 -26.22 9.95
N ARG A 29 -2.70 -27.13 10.27
CA ARG A 29 -1.37 -27.20 9.63
C ARG A 29 -1.39 -27.84 8.24
N GLU A 30 -2.38 -28.67 7.97
CA GLU A 30 -2.53 -29.41 6.71
C GLU A 30 -3.50 -28.72 5.74
N ARG A 31 -3.88 -27.47 6.02
CA ARG A 31 -4.82 -26.76 5.18
C ARG A 31 -4.26 -26.52 3.79
N GLU A 32 -5.12 -26.82 2.82
CA GLU A 32 -4.91 -26.42 1.45
C GLU A 32 -5.32 -24.95 1.28
N PHE A 33 -4.61 -24.27 0.37
CA PHE A 33 -4.89 -22.89 0.01
C PHE A 33 -5.10 -22.84 -1.50
N THR A 34 -6.14 -22.12 -1.92
CA THR A 34 -6.50 -21.94 -3.33
C THR A 34 -6.96 -20.50 -3.56
N ALA A 35 -6.69 -19.98 -4.75
CA ALA A 35 -7.28 -18.71 -5.16
C ALA A 35 -8.78 -18.91 -5.42
N LYS A 36 -9.62 -18.06 -4.84
CA LYS A 36 -11.08 -18.08 -5.02
C LYS A 36 -11.58 -16.95 -5.93
N ILE A 37 -10.65 -16.26 -6.59
CA ILE A 37 -10.89 -15.23 -7.59
C ILE A 37 -10.12 -15.62 -8.84
N GLU A 38 -10.83 -15.71 -9.96
CA GLU A 38 -10.26 -16.02 -11.27
C GLU A 38 -10.39 -14.80 -12.18
N PRO A 39 -9.27 -14.17 -12.58
CA PRO A 39 -9.30 -13.10 -13.57
C PRO A 39 -9.48 -13.69 -14.97
N ALA A 40 -10.32 -13.03 -15.78
CA ALA A 40 -10.52 -13.37 -17.17
C ALA A 40 -9.20 -13.29 -17.95
N VAL A 41 -9.03 -14.16 -18.96
CA VAL A 41 -7.78 -14.28 -19.72
C VAL A 41 -7.38 -12.98 -20.41
N ASN A 42 -8.37 -12.20 -20.85
CA ASN A 42 -8.20 -10.89 -21.48
C ASN A 42 -8.14 -9.73 -20.47
N GLY A 43 -8.16 -10.00 -19.16
CA GLY A 43 -8.16 -8.97 -18.12
C GLY A 43 -9.43 -8.12 -18.07
N SER A 44 -10.53 -8.50 -18.72
CA SER A 44 -11.75 -7.67 -18.78
C SER A 44 -12.77 -7.94 -17.67
N ALA A 45 -12.53 -8.96 -16.83
CA ALA A 45 -13.46 -9.37 -15.80
C ALA A 45 -12.79 -10.12 -14.64
N LEU A 46 -13.46 -10.14 -13.49
CA LEU A 46 -13.10 -10.91 -12.30
C LEU A 46 -14.26 -11.82 -11.92
N ILE A 47 -13.93 -13.07 -11.56
CA ILE A 47 -14.91 -14.08 -11.13
C ILE A 47 -14.51 -14.60 -9.74
N GLY A 48 -15.21 -14.15 -8.70
CA GLY A 48 -15.14 -14.74 -7.36
C GLY A 48 -16.16 -15.87 -7.21
N PHE A 49 -15.86 -16.87 -6.39
CA PHE A 49 -16.80 -17.98 -6.15
C PHE A 49 -16.84 -18.50 -4.70
N SER A 50 -17.98 -19.05 -4.30
CA SER A 50 -18.16 -19.83 -3.06
C SER A 50 -19.00 -21.09 -3.31
N GLY A 51 -18.96 -22.06 -2.39
CA GLY A 51 -19.68 -23.34 -2.49
C GLY A 51 -18.72 -24.51 -2.78
N ASP A 52 -19.19 -25.52 -3.50
CA ASP A 52 -18.35 -26.66 -3.94
C ASP A 52 -17.10 -26.20 -4.73
N LEU A 53 -15.92 -26.42 -4.15
CA LEU A 53 -14.66 -25.89 -4.67
C LEU A 53 -14.34 -26.41 -6.08
N HIS A 54 -14.48 -27.71 -6.33
CA HIS A 54 -14.10 -28.30 -7.62
C HIS A 54 -15.02 -27.84 -8.75
N HIS A 55 -16.33 -27.81 -8.49
CA HIS A 55 -17.32 -27.34 -9.44
C HIS A 55 -17.18 -25.85 -9.71
N ALA A 56 -17.07 -25.03 -8.67
CA ALA A 56 -16.91 -23.59 -8.79
C ALA A 56 -15.61 -23.20 -9.51
N THR A 57 -14.49 -23.87 -9.21
CA THR A 57 -13.19 -23.63 -9.88
C THR A 57 -13.26 -23.95 -11.37
N ARG A 58 -13.86 -25.08 -11.74
CA ARG A 58 -13.99 -25.46 -13.16
C ARG A 58 -14.89 -24.48 -13.93
N LEU A 59 -16.03 -24.09 -13.34
CA LEU A 59 -16.95 -23.14 -13.97
C LEU A 59 -16.35 -21.75 -14.11
N SER A 60 -15.70 -21.23 -13.06
CA SER A 60 -15.05 -19.93 -13.09
C SER A 60 -13.94 -19.86 -14.14
N ARG A 61 -13.14 -20.92 -14.30
CA ARG A 61 -12.11 -20.98 -15.37
C ARG A 61 -12.68 -21.06 -16.78
N ALA A 62 -13.74 -21.84 -16.96
CA ALA A 62 -14.45 -21.89 -18.24
C ALA A 62 -15.01 -20.51 -18.60
N ALA A 63 -15.64 -19.83 -17.64
CA ALA A 63 -16.17 -18.47 -17.82
C ALA A 63 -15.06 -17.43 -18.01
N ALA A 64 -13.92 -17.53 -17.31
CA ALA A 64 -12.75 -16.66 -17.47
C ALA A 64 -12.12 -16.77 -18.87
N SER A 65 -12.33 -17.91 -19.54
CA SER A 65 -11.85 -18.19 -20.89
C SER A 65 -12.92 -17.94 -21.97
N ALA A 66 -14.12 -17.48 -21.60
CA ALA A 66 -15.18 -17.22 -22.55
C ALA A 66 -14.80 -16.04 -23.47
N GLY A 67 -15.22 -16.10 -24.74
CA GLY A 67 -14.88 -15.07 -25.72
C GLY A 67 -15.60 -13.73 -25.49
N THR A 68 -16.68 -13.73 -24.70
CA THR A 68 -17.48 -12.54 -24.39
C THR A 68 -17.99 -12.56 -22.96
N ILE A 69 -18.28 -11.36 -22.41
CA ILE A 69 -18.89 -11.20 -21.08
C ILE A 69 -20.25 -11.92 -20.98
N ASN A 70 -21.08 -11.86 -22.03
CA ASN A 70 -22.39 -12.51 -22.03
C ASN A 70 -22.25 -14.04 -21.96
N GLN A 71 -21.33 -14.63 -22.72
CA GLN A 71 -21.05 -16.06 -22.64
C GLN A 71 -20.55 -16.47 -21.24
N ALA A 72 -19.65 -15.69 -20.64
CA ALA A 72 -19.19 -15.92 -19.28
C ALA A 72 -20.36 -15.89 -18.28
N LEU A 73 -21.22 -14.86 -18.36
CA LEU A 73 -22.38 -14.70 -17.50
C LEU A 73 -23.37 -15.86 -17.64
N GLU A 74 -23.69 -16.27 -18.87
CA GLU A 74 -24.58 -17.40 -19.16
C GLU A 74 -24.04 -18.73 -18.59
N MET A 75 -22.73 -18.97 -18.71
CA MET A 75 -22.07 -20.15 -18.13
C MET A 75 -22.20 -20.17 -16.61
N LEU A 76 -21.92 -19.04 -15.94
CA LEU A 76 -21.98 -18.93 -14.49
C LEU A 76 -23.43 -19.07 -13.97
N VAL A 77 -24.39 -18.42 -14.64
CA VAL A 77 -25.83 -18.54 -14.32
C VAL A 77 -26.28 -19.99 -14.46
N SER A 78 -26.03 -20.62 -15.62
CA SER A 78 -26.42 -22.00 -15.88
C SER A 78 -25.75 -23.01 -14.94
N GLY A 79 -24.49 -22.76 -14.58
CA GLY A 79 -23.72 -23.57 -13.63
C GLY A 79 -24.28 -23.49 -12.20
N SER A 80 -24.58 -22.28 -11.73
CA SER A 80 -25.17 -22.05 -10.40
C SER A 80 -26.57 -22.62 -10.22
N ALA A 81 -27.30 -22.89 -11.32
CA ALA A 81 -28.65 -23.47 -11.24
C ALA A 81 -28.67 -24.94 -10.77
N LYS A 82 -27.52 -25.64 -10.85
CA LYS A 82 -27.40 -27.08 -10.64
C LYS A 82 -26.61 -27.46 -9.39
N SER A 83 -26.16 -26.49 -8.61
CA SER A 83 -25.31 -26.72 -7.43
C SER A 83 -25.50 -25.59 -6.41
N ASP A 84 -24.82 -25.69 -5.26
CA ASP A 84 -24.87 -24.67 -4.20
C ASP A 84 -23.87 -23.53 -4.41
N VAL A 85 -23.26 -23.45 -5.60
CA VAL A 85 -22.22 -22.47 -5.87
C VAL A 85 -22.82 -21.10 -6.15
N GLU A 86 -22.16 -20.09 -5.62
CA GLU A 86 -22.47 -18.68 -5.89
C GLU A 86 -21.25 -18.01 -6.54
N PHE A 87 -21.51 -17.04 -7.41
CA PHE A 87 -20.46 -16.26 -8.07
C PHE A 87 -20.63 -14.76 -7.87
N ALA A 88 -19.50 -14.08 -7.79
CA ALA A 88 -19.36 -12.65 -7.86
C ALA A 88 -18.70 -12.37 -9.20
N PHE A 89 -19.46 -11.84 -10.14
CA PHE A 89 -18.97 -11.57 -11.48
C PHE A 89 -18.87 -10.07 -11.71
N VAL A 90 -17.69 -9.64 -12.12
CA VAL A 90 -17.32 -8.23 -12.23
C VAL A 90 -16.76 -7.97 -13.61
N TYR A 91 -17.21 -6.91 -14.27
CA TYR A 91 -16.73 -6.51 -15.60
C TYR A 91 -16.97 -5.01 -15.82
N LEU A 92 -16.40 -4.47 -16.90
CA LEU A 92 -16.67 -3.10 -17.36
C LEU A 92 -17.64 -3.10 -18.55
N ASP A 93 -18.68 -2.27 -18.45
CA ASP A 93 -19.66 -1.98 -19.52
C ASP A 93 -19.38 -0.58 -20.07
N GLY A 94 -18.45 -0.51 -21.04
CA GLY A 94 -17.75 0.73 -21.35
C GLY A 94 -16.90 1.16 -20.15
N ASP A 95 -17.11 2.38 -19.65
CA ASP A 95 -16.44 2.89 -18.45
C ASP A 95 -17.21 2.59 -17.15
N ASN A 96 -18.34 1.89 -17.24
CA ASN A 96 -19.21 1.63 -16.09
C ASN A 96 -18.87 0.28 -15.45
N PRO A 97 -18.29 0.25 -14.24
CA PRO A 97 -18.10 -1.00 -13.52
C PRO A 97 -19.44 -1.65 -13.19
N ARG A 98 -19.54 -2.95 -13.47
CA ARG A 98 -20.70 -3.79 -13.15
C ARG A 98 -20.27 -4.88 -12.19
N LEU A 99 -21.00 -5.02 -11.09
CA LEU A 99 -20.87 -6.12 -10.14
C LEU A 99 -22.19 -6.90 -10.11
N CYS A 100 -22.09 -8.20 -10.31
CA CYS A 100 -23.21 -9.12 -10.42
C CYS A 100 -23.07 -10.24 -9.38
N LYS A 101 -24.11 -10.44 -8.56
CA LYS A 101 -24.28 -11.65 -7.75
C LYS A 101 -25.00 -12.71 -8.58
N ILE A 102 -24.46 -13.91 -8.65
CA ILE A 102 -25.05 -15.04 -9.36
C ILE A 102 -25.28 -16.18 -8.37
N SER A 103 -26.53 -16.63 -8.25
CA SER A 103 -26.93 -17.68 -7.30
C SER A 103 -28.22 -18.35 -7.78
N GLY A 104 -28.30 -19.68 -7.66
CA GLY A 104 -29.52 -20.44 -7.98
C GLY A 104 -30.05 -20.21 -9.40
N GLY A 105 -29.18 -20.05 -10.39
CA GLY A 105 -29.60 -19.85 -11.78
C GLY A 105 -30.09 -18.43 -12.09
N LYS A 106 -29.79 -17.45 -11.24
CA LYS A 106 -30.20 -16.05 -11.43
C LYS A 106 -29.00 -15.13 -11.25
N SER A 107 -29.00 -14.02 -11.98
CA SER A 107 -28.06 -12.91 -11.84
C SER A 107 -28.76 -11.67 -11.30
N MET A 108 -28.06 -10.91 -10.46
CA MET A 108 -28.55 -9.65 -9.89
C MET A 108 -27.42 -8.63 -9.84
N PHE A 109 -27.62 -7.45 -10.42
CA PHE A 109 -26.67 -6.34 -10.30
C PHE A 109 -26.76 -5.69 -8.93
N VAL A 110 -25.61 -5.47 -8.31
CA VAL A 110 -25.49 -4.91 -6.96
C VAL A 110 -24.28 -3.99 -6.88
N LEU A 111 -24.27 -3.05 -5.94
CA LEU A 111 -23.12 -2.18 -5.70
C LEU A 111 -22.07 -2.81 -4.78
N THR A 112 -22.53 -3.66 -3.87
CA THR A 112 -21.71 -4.37 -2.89
C THR A 112 -22.28 -5.77 -2.68
N LEU A 113 -21.43 -6.77 -2.46
CA LEU A 113 -21.87 -8.09 -2.04
C LEU A 113 -20.85 -8.78 -1.13
N TYR A 114 -21.31 -9.84 -0.49
CA TYR A 114 -20.46 -10.90 0.01
C TYR A 114 -20.97 -12.27 -0.46
N LEU A 115 -20.07 -13.25 -0.52
CA LEU A 115 -20.38 -14.65 -0.76
C LEU A 115 -19.81 -15.53 0.36
N GLY A 116 -20.47 -16.66 0.61
CA GLY A 116 -20.03 -17.68 1.57
C GLY A 116 -20.56 -17.47 3.00
N SER A 117 -19.67 -17.55 3.99
CA SER A 117 -20.06 -17.63 5.41
C SER A 117 -20.63 -16.32 5.95
N ALA A 118 -21.92 -16.32 6.29
CA ALA A 118 -22.61 -15.18 6.88
C ALA A 118 -22.03 -14.79 8.26
N SER A 119 -21.70 -15.76 9.11
CA SER A 119 -21.10 -15.47 10.42
C SER A 119 -19.71 -14.84 10.29
N ALA A 120 -18.89 -15.31 9.35
CA ALA A 120 -17.60 -14.68 9.07
C ALA A 120 -17.76 -13.25 8.53
N PHE A 121 -18.77 -13.01 7.70
CA PHE A 121 -19.08 -11.67 7.18
C PHE A 121 -19.53 -10.70 8.29
N GLU A 122 -20.33 -11.15 9.26
CA GLU A 122 -20.73 -10.31 10.40
C GLU A 122 -19.53 -9.87 11.25
N VAL A 123 -18.60 -10.80 11.52
CA VAL A 123 -17.34 -10.48 12.24
C VAL A 123 -16.47 -9.55 11.40
N PHE A 124 -16.34 -9.82 10.10
CA PHE A 124 -15.63 -8.95 9.15
C PHE A 124 -16.17 -7.51 9.17
N GLN A 125 -17.50 -7.34 9.15
CA GLN A 125 -18.12 -6.01 9.19
C GLN A 125 -17.87 -5.30 10.52
N ARG A 126 -17.84 -6.03 11.63
CA ARG A 126 -17.48 -5.46 12.93
C ARG A 126 -16.05 -4.95 12.92
N ILE A 127 -15.10 -5.79 12.50
CA ILE A 127 -13.67 -5.43 12.44
C ILE A 127 -13.44 -4.25 11.49
N ARG A 128 -14.06 -4.26 10.30
CA ARG A 128 -13.90 -3.19 9.31
C ARG A 128 -14.31 -1.81 9.85
N ASN A 129 -15.29 -1.79 10.76
CA ASN A 129 -15.79 -0.56 11.37
C ASN A 129 -15.17 -0.26 12.74
N ASP A 130 -14.31 -1.15 13.26
CA ASP A 130 -13.63 -0.98 14.55
C ASP A 130 -12.18 -0.53 14.33
N PRO A 131 -11.76 0.61 14.89
CA PRO A 131 -10.38 1.05 14.81
C PRO A 131 -9.37 0.20 15.60
N ALA A 132 -9.81 -0.65 16.53
CA ALA A 132 -8.93 -1.43 17.39
C ALA A 132 -8.49 -2.76 16.75
N ILE A 133 -7.30 -3.24 17.12
CA ILE A 133 -6.81 -4.58 16.76
C ILE A 133 -7.28 -5.55 17.84
N PRO A 134 -8.29 -6.41 17.60
CA PRO A 134 -8.92 -7.16 18.69
C PRO A 134 -7.97 -8.12 19.40
N TYR A 135 -7.02 -8.69 18.66
CA TYR A 135 -6.09 -9.72 19.15
C TYR A 135 -4.76 -9.16 19.65
N ALA A 136 -4.45 -7.89 19.42
CA ALA A 136 -3.17 -7.27 19.80
C ALA A 136 -3.32 -5.75 20.04
N PRO A 137 -4.03 -5.33 21.11
CA PRO A 137 -4.41 -3.93 21.33
C PRO A 137 -3.22 -2.96 21.48
N ASN A 138 -2.04 -3.47 21.81
CA ASN A 138 -0.81 -2.68 22.01
C ASN A 138 0.25 -2.93 20.92
N ALA A 139 -0.11 -3.55 19.80
CA ALA A 139 0.81 -3.80 18.69
C ALA A 139 0.73 -2.69 17.63
N LEU A 140 1.87 -2.42 17.00
CA LEU A 140 1.93 -1.66 15.75
C LEU A 140 1.43 -2.54 14.64
N LYS A 141 0.47 -2.02 13.88
CA LYS A 141 0.00 -2.61 12.64
C LYS A 141 0.42 -1.75 11.46
N THR A 142 1.26 -2.31 10.62
CA THR A 142 1.67 -1.71 9.35
C THR A 142 0.99 -2.47 8.23
N PHE A 143 0.24 -1.76 7.39
CA PHE A 143 -0.30 -2.30 6.16
C PHE A 143 0.12 -1.39 5.01
N ILE A 144 0.73 -1.99 4.00
CA ILE A 144 1.11 -1.30 2.78
C ILE A 144 0.53 -2.10 1.64
N CYS A 145 -0.12 -1.43 0.70
CA CYS A 145 -0.72 -2.07 -0.47
C CYS A 145 -0.41 -1.24 -1.70
N GLY A 146 -0.17 -1.92 -2.81
CA GLY A 146 0.16 -1.30 -4.07
C GLY A 146 -0.26 -2.15 -5.25
N THR A 147 -0.36 -1.50 -6.40
CA THR A 147 -0.56 -2.18 -7.68
C THR A 147 0.21 -1.45 -8.77
N ARG A 148 0.36 -2.09 -9.92
CA ARG A 148 1.12 -1.55 -11.06
C ARG A 148 0.31 -0.58 -11.90
N VAL A 149 -1.01 -0.67 -11.84
CA VAL A 149 -1.90 0.07 -12.75
C VAL A 149 -2.46 1.36 -12.17
N GLY A 150 -2.22 1.68 -10.90
CA GLY A 150 -2.75 2.90 -10.30
C GLY A 150 -2.83 2.89 -8.78
N PRO A 151 -3.50 3.89 -8.18
CA PRO A 151 -3.77 3.91 -6.75
C PRO A 151 -4.72 2.77 -6.37
N VAL A 152 -4.50 2.19 -5.18
CA VAL A 152 -5.39 1.16 -4.64
C VAL A 152 -6.57 1.85 -3.94
N PRO A 153 -7.84 1.46 -4.20
CA PRO A 153 -8.97 2.01 -3.47
C PRO A 153 -8.84 1.81 -1.96
N SER A 154 -9.02 2.87 -1.17
CA SER A 154 -8.92 2.80 0.30
C SER A 154 -9.90 1.79 0.92
N GLU A 155 -11.03 1.54 0.27
CA GLU A 155 -12.00 0.51 0.66
C GLU A 155 -11.46 -0.91 0.45
N LEU A 156 -10.69 -1.15 -0.61
CA LEU A 156 -10.04 -2.44 -0.85
C LEU A 156 -8.94 -2.68 0.19
N SER A 157 -8.14 -1.67 0.50
CA SER A 157 -7.13 -1.74 1.57
C SER A 157 -7.78 -2.08 2.91
N ARG A 158 -8.86 -1.38 3.30
CA ARG A 158 -9.62 -1.68 4.52
C ARG A 158 -10.22 -3.08 4.53
N ALA A 159 -10.77 -3.55 3.41
CA ALA A 159 -11.32 -4.90 3.31
C ALA A 159 -10.23 -5.97 3.43
N THR A 160 -9.07 -5.75 2.80
CA THR A 160 -7.90 -6.65 2.90
C THR A 160 -7.43 -6.76 4.34
N VAL A 161 -7.26 -5.62 5.02
CA VAL A 161 -6.87 -5.57 6.43
C VAL A 161 -7.89 -6.27 7.34
N ALA A 162 -9.18 -5.96 7.20
CA ALA A 162 -10.23 -6.56 8.02
C ALA A 162 -10.31 -8.08 7.82
N MET A 163 -10.02 -8.57 6.61
CA MET A 163 -9.95 -10.00 6.31
C MET A 163 -8.72 -10.66 6.96
N MET A 164 -7.57 -9.99 7.00
CA MET A 164 -6.40 -10.48 7.74
C MET A 164 -6.65 -10.56 9.26
N ASP A 165 -7.28 -9.53 9.84
CA ASP A 165 -7.65 -9.52 11.26
C ASP A 165 -8.69 -10.59 11.60
N LEU A 166 -9.65 -10.81 10.69
CA LEU A 166 -10.65 -11.87 10.80
C LEU A 166 -9.98 -13.24 10.98
N PHE A 167 -8.95 -13.52 10.18
CA PHE A 167 -8.23 -14.79 10.22
C PHE A 167 -7.49 -15.00 11.53
N ALA A 168 -7.01 -13.92 12.15
CA ALA A 168 -6.39 -13.96 13.47
C ALA A 168 -7.42 -14.08 14.62
N SER A 169 -8.68 -13.68 14.39
CA SER A 169 -9.70 -13.54 15.44
C SER A 169 -10.67 -14.72 15.56
N ILE A 170 -10.88 -15.51 14.49
CA ILE A 170 -11.89 -16.57 14.50
C ILE A 170 -11.31 -17.91 14.98
N GLU A 171 -11.81 -18.41 16.12
CA GLU A 171 -11.45 -19.72 16.68
C GLU A 171 -11.94 -20.92 15.84
N THR A 172 -13.05 -20.79 15.12
CA THR A 172 -13.56 -21.89 14.28
C THR A 172 -12.70 -22.08 13.02
N HIS A 173 -11.89 -21.08 12.67
CA HIS A 173 -11.02 -21.03 11.52
C HIS A 173 -11.72 -21.39 10.20
N ASP A 174 -13.05 -21.27 10.06
CA ASP A 174 -13.75 -21.74 8.86
C ASP A 174 -13.44 -20.91 7.61
N VAL A 175 -12.97 -19.68 7.80
CA VAL A 175 -12.44 -18.80 6.76
C VAL A 175 -11.01 -18.46 7.18
N GLY A 176 -10.06 -18.41 6.25
CA GLY A 176 -8.66 -18.20 6.63
C GLY A 176 -7.66 -18.12 5.50
N GLY A 177 -6.39 -18.25 5.87
CA GLY A 177 -5.26 -18.19 4.96
C GLY A 177 -4.84 -16.75 4.72
N TRP A 178 -4.94 -16.33 3.47
CA TRP A 178 -4.44 -15.04 2.98
C TRP A 178 -5.53 -14.34 2.21
N SER A 179 -5.63 -13.03 2.37
CA SER A 179 -6.51 -12.20 1.54
C SER A 179 -5.92 -12.11 0.14
N ILE A 180 -6.74 -12.34 -0.88
CA ILE A 180 -6.38 -12.25 -2.30
C ILE A 180 -7.14 -11.04 -2.89
N PRO A 181 -6.55 -9.84 -2.89
CA PRO A 181 -7.20 -8.64 -3.39
C PRO A 181 -6.94 -8.42 -4.90
N TYR A 182 -8.02 -8.16 -5.62
CA TYR A 182 -7.98 -7.73 -7.02
C TYR A 182 -8.82 -6.47 -7.20
N MET A 183 -8.42 -5.64 -8.17
CA MET A 183 -9.24 -4.56 -8.72
C MET A 183 -9.37 -4.72 -10.23
N LEU A 184 -10.45 -4.18 -10.79
CA LEU A 184 -10.65 -4.01 -12.22
C LEU A 184 -10.89 -2.52 -12.48
N SER A 185 -10.05 -1.96 -13.35
CA SER A 185 -10.16 -0.60 -13.88
C SER A 185 -10.16 -0.62 -15.42
N ASP A 186 -10.19 0.55 -16.04
CA ASP A 186 -10.04 0.75 -17.49
C ASP A 186 -8.73 0.16 -18.05
N ARG A 187 -7.71 0.00 -17.20
CA ARG A 187 -6.43 -0.67 -17.51
C ARG A 187 -6.49 -2.19 -17.40
N GLY A 188 -7.66 -2.75 -17.09
CA GLY A 188 -7.88 -4.18 -16.90
C GLY A 188 -7.75 -4.63 -15.46
N VAL A 189 -7.74 -5.95 -15.26
CA VAL A 189 -7.60 -6.54 -13.93
C VAL A 189 -6.20 -6.31 -13.39
N SER A 190 -6.09 -6.02 -12.10
CA SER A 190 -4.81 -6.00 -11.41
C SER A 190 -4.90 -6.62 -10.02
N PHE A 191 -3.88 -7.40 -9.70
CA PHE A 191 -3.65 -7.87 -8.34
C PHE A 191 -3.07 -6.74 -7.50
N CYS A 192 -3.50 -6.64 -6.24
CA CYS A 192 -2.99 -5.64 -5.32
C CYS A 192 -2.02 -6.31 -4.35
N GLY A 193 -0.71 -6.23 -4.64
CA GLY A 193 0.31 -6.69 -3.71
C GLY A 193 0.23 -5.94 -2.38
N TYR A 194 0.56 -6.61 -1.28
CA TYR A 194 0.56 -5.98 0.04
C TYR A 194 1.60 -6.58 0.99
N ALA A 195 2.01 -5.75 1.94
CA ALA A 195 2.75 -6.12 3.13
C ALA A 195 1.84 -5.91 4.34
N TYR A 196 1.74 -6.92 5.19
CA TYR A 196 1.03 -6.85 6.45
C TYR A 196 1.95 -7.24 7.59
N ALA A 197 2.19 -6.33 8.53
CA ALA A 197 3.01 -6.58 9.69
C ALA A 197 2.31 -6.15 10.97
N VAL A 198 2.42 -6.99 11.99
CA VAL A 198 1.95 -6.71 13.35
C VAL A 198 3.14 -6.94 14.27
N SER A 199 3.55 -5.91 15.01
CA SER A 199 4.64 -6.05 15.98
C SER A 199 4.23 -6.90 17.18
N ASP A 200 5.21 -7.25 18.01
CA ASP A 200 4.89 -7.68 19.38
C ASP A 200 4.17 -6.56 20.14
N PRO A 201 3.30 -6.88 21.12
CA PRO A 201 2.72 -5.91 22.05
C PRO A 201 3.76 -5.50 23.11
N LEU A 202 4.87 -4.91 22.66
CA LEU A 202 6.00 -4.50 23.51
C LEU A 202 6.23 -2.99 23.49
N PHE A 203 5.28 -2.18 22.99
CA PHE A 203 5.49 -0.73 22.89
C PHE A 203 5.70 -0.04 24.24
N ASP A 204 5.17 -0.59 25.32
CA ASP A 204 5.44 -0.16 26.69
C ASP A 204 6.84 -0.54 27.19
N ARG A 205 7.59 -1.35 26.43
CA ARG A 205 8.88 -1.95 26.83
C ARG A 205 10.06 -1.62 25.91
N ILE A 206 9.84 -1.05 24.72
CA ILE A 206 10.91 -0.65 23.80
C ILE A 206 11.38 0.79 24.08
N ALA A 207 12.68 1.03 24.07
CA ALA A 207 13.23 2.37 24.24
C ALA A 207 12.98 3.23 22.98
N SER A 208 12.88 4.56 23.15
CA SER A 208 12.83 5.50 22.02
C SER A 208 14.04 5.31 21.10
N GLY A 209 13.82 5.37 19.79
CA GLY A 209 14.85 5.14 18.79
C GLY A 209 15.16 3.67 18.52
N SER A 210 14.43 2.71 19.12
CA SER A 210 14.59 1.31 18.74
C SER A 210 14.17 1.10 17.28
N ILE A 211 14.97 0.36 16.52
CA ILE A 211 14.47 -0.29 15.30
C ILE A 211 13.57 -1.41 15.80
N VAL A 212 12.30 -1.39 15.38
CA VAL A 212 11.42 -2.54 15.56
C VAL A 212 11.62 -3.38 14.30
N PRO A 213 12.51 -4.40 14.31
CA PRO A 213 12.64 -5.26 13.16
C PRO A 213 11.26 -5.87 12.88
N HIS A 214 10.84 -5.83 11.62
CA HIS A 214 9.65 -6.54 11.20
C HIS A 214 9.82 -8.03 11.55
N GLY A 215 9.04 -8.52 12.51
CA GLY A 215 8.96 -9.93 12.89
C GLY A 215 10.13 -10.53 13.67
N THR A 216 10.77 -9.83 14.61
CA THR A 216 11.50 -10.57 15.67
C THR A 216 10.51 -11.23 16.60
N ALA A 217 10.22 -12.50 16.32
CA ALA A 217 9.51 -13.39 17.22
C ALA A 217 10.40 -13.75 18.41
N ALA A 218 10.41 -12.90 19.43
CA ALA A 218 10.56 -13.41 20.80
C ALA A 218 9.17 -13.69 21.40
N ASP A 219 8.17 -12.82 21.13
CA ASP A 219 6.84 -12.89 21.74
C ASP A 219 5.63 -12.87 20.76
N GLY A 220 5.82 -13.01 19.43
CA GLY A 220 4.71 -13.27 18.48
C GLY A 220 4.45 -12.32 17.30
N GLY A 221 5.34 -11.40 16.95
CA GLY A 221 5.17 -10.44 15.85
C GLY A 221 5.11 -11.11 14.49
N THR A 222 4.14 -10.72 13.65
CA THR A 222 3.84 -11.33 12.35
C THR A 222 4.27 -10.41 11.20
N SER A 223 4.79 -10.96 10.10
CA SER A 223 5.04 -10.20 8.87
C SER A 223 4.76 -11.06 7.65
N LEU A 224 3.87 -10.59 6.79
CA LEU A 224 3.36 -11.26 5.61
C LEU A 224 3.58 -10.36 4.40
N SER A 225 4.14 -10.93 3.34
CA SER A 225 4.27 -10.29 2.03
C SER A 225 3.46 -11.09 1.02
N VAL A 226 2.59 -10.43 0.26
CA VAL A 226 1.85 -11.02 -0.84
C VAL A 226 2.06 -10.18 -2.10
N THR A 227 2.61 -10.76 -3.15
CA THR A 227 3.03 -10.01 -4.34
C THR A 227 2.63 -10.74 -5.62
N ASP A 228 2.32 -10.00 -6.70
CA ASP A 228 2.07 -10.59 -8.01
C ASP A 228 3.36 -11.05 -8.72
N LEU A 229 3.20 -11.90 -9.74
CA LEU A 229 4.27 -12.33 -10.66
C LEU A 229 4.15 -11.71 -12.06
N ASP A 230 3.41 -10.61 -12.16
CA ASP A 230 3.10 -9.89 -13.40
C ASP A 230 2.28 -10.73 -14.37
N ASP A 231 1.63 -10.08 -15.33
CA ASP A 231 0.97 -10.72 -16.48
C ASP A 231 0.04 -11.89 -16.08
N TYR A 232 -0.59 -11.80 -14.91
CA TYR A 232 -1.43 -12.84 -14.32
C TYR A 232 -0.74 -14.21 -14.14
N ARG A 233 0.60 -14.27 -14.15
CA ARG A 233 1.39 -15.50 -14.00
C ARG A 233 1.27 -16.15 -12.63
N GLY A 234 0.77 -15.42 -11.64
CA GLY A 234 0.66 -15.93 -10.30
C GLY A 234 0.87 -14.88 -9.23
N PHE A 235 1.08 -15.38 -8.02
CA PHE A 235 1.45 -14.57 -6.88
C PHE A 235 2.31 -15.38 -5.91
N VAL A 236 3.01 -14.65 -5.06
CA VAL A 236 3.93 -15.17 -4.05
C VAL A 236 3.48 -14.69 -2.69
N ILE A 237 3.46 -15.59 -1.73
CA ILE A 237 3.14 -15.32 -0.34
C ILE A 237 4.33 -15.73 0.50
N TYR A 238 4.93 -14.80 1.23
CA TYR A 238 6.00 -15.09 2.17
C TYR A 238 5.57 -14.69 3.58
N TRP A 239 5.72 -15.61 4.54
CA TRP A 239 5.36 -15.37 5.93
C TRP A 239 6.58 -15.58 6.82
N LEU A 240 7.07 -14.50 7.44
CA LEU A 240 8.32 -14.53 8.18
C LEU A 240 8.31 -15.48 9.39
N GLN A 241 7.14 -15.78 9.98
CA GLN A 241 7.03 -16.74 11.08
C GLN A 241 7.03 -18.19 10.62
N ARG A 242 6.86 -18.46 9.33
CA ARG A 242 7.00 -19.79 8.74
C ARG A 242 8.41 -19.86 8.11
N HIS A 243 9.07 -21.01 8.22
CA HIS A 243 10.35 -21.23 7.55
C HIS A 243 10.12 -21.39 6.03
N GLY A 244 9.80 -20.28 5.35
CA GLY A 244 9.49 -20.24 3.93
C GLY A 244 8.15 -19.58 3.59
N GLY A 245 7.62 -19.93 2.42
CA GLY A 245 6.41 -19.35 1.87
C GLY A 245 5.73 -20.24 0.83
N LEU A 246 4.82 -19.63 0.08
CA LEU A 246 4.00 -20.25 -0.94
C LEU A 246 4.14 -19.48 -2.26
N LEU A 247 4.49 -20.19 -3.33
CA LEU A 247 4.44 -19.69 -4.70
C LEU A 247 3.24 -20.33 -5.41
N MET A 248 2.37 -19.50 -6.00
CA MET A 248 1.19 -19.92 -6.76
C MET A 248 1.36 -19.49 -8.22
N LEU A 249 1.70 -20.42 -9.11
CA LEU A 249 1.86 -20.16 -10.55
C LEU A 249 0.58 -20.49 -11.31
N LYS A 250 0.06 -19.56 -12.09
CA LYS A 250 -1.10 -19.78 -12.94
C LYS A 250 -0.69 -20.58 -14.18
N THR A 251 -1.37 -21.70 -14.40
CA THR A 251 -1.28 -22.56 -15.59
C THR A 251 -2.65 -22.65 -16.25
N SER A 252 -2.74 -23.35 -17.39
CA SER A 252 -4.03 -23.66 -18.03
C SER A 252 -4.96 -24.47 -17.12
N ASP A 253 -4.38 -25.29 -16.24
CA ASP A 253 -5.09 -26.15 -15.31
C ASP A 253 -5.32 -25.49 -13.94
N GLY A 254 -5.00 -24.20 -13.81
CA GLY A 254 -5.17 -23.42 -12.59
C GLY A 254 -3.89 -23.01 -11.90
N TYR A 255 -4.00 -22.67 -10.62
CA TYR A 255 -2.84 -22.34 -9.82
C TYR A 255 -2.11 -23.61 -9.37
N GLN A 256 -0.88 -23.78 -9.82
CA GLN A 256 0.07 -24.75 -9.31
C GLN A 256 0.76 -24.18 -8.07
N ARG A 257 0.73 -24.98 -6.99
CA ARG A 257 1.27 -24.63 -5.67
C ARG A 257 2.68 -25.17 -5.49
N TYR A 258 3.56 -24.32 -4.96
CA TYR A 258 4.91 -24.68 -4.53
C TYR A 258 5.15 -24.15 -3.11
N ASP A 259 5.27 -25.06 -2.13
CA ASP A 259 5.75 -24.70 -0.80
C ASP A 259 7.28 -24.68 -0.82
N LEU A 260 7.87 -23.51 -0.57
CA LEU A 260 9.32 -23.31 -0.63
C LEU A 260 9.83 -22.94 0.76
N GLU A 261 10.88 -23.62 1.22
CA GLU A 261 11.51 -23.35 2.51
C GLU A 261 12.67 -22.34 2.39
N GLY A 262 13.01 -21.67 3.50
CA GLY A 262 14.15 -20.77 3.63
C GLY A 262 13.78 -19.39 4.17
N GLY A 263 14.78 -18.60 4.55
CA GLY A 263 14.61 -17.18 4.86
C GLY A 263 14.24 -16.35 3.62
N PRO A 264 13.88 -15.05 3.75
CA PRO A 264 13.40 -14.22 2.64
C PRO A 264 14.25 -14.30 1.35
N SER A 265 15.58 -14.17 1.45
CA SER A 265 16.47 -14.19 0.27
C SER A 265 16.55 -15.57 -0.37
N GLU A 266 16.61 -16.63 0.43
CA GLU A 266 16.66 -18.01 -0.09
C GLU A 266 15.34 -18.37 -0.76
N PHE A 267 14.22 -18.04 -0.11
CA PHE A 267 12.89 -18.22 -0.68
C PHE A 267 12.73 -17.45 -1.98
N LYS A 268 13.13 -16.17 -2.02
CA LYS A 268 13.09 -15.33 -3.23
C LYS A 268 13.86 -15.99 -4.38
N ALA A 269 15.10 -16.41 -4.16
CA ALA A 269 15.91 -17.04 -5.19
C ALA A 269 15.29 -18.33 -5.74
N LYS A 270 14.71 -19.18 -4.86
CA LYS A 270 13.98 -20.39 -5.27
C LYS A 270 12.73 -20.03 -6.08
N ALA A 271 11.96 -19.05 -5.62
CA ALA A 271 10.74 -18.62 -6.29
C ALA A 271 11.04 -18.03 -7.68
N GLU A 272 12.06 -17.19 -7.82
CA GLU A 272 12.53 -16.62 -9.10
C GLU A 272 12.96 -17.73 -10.07
N THR A 273 13.68 -18.72 -9.57
CA THR A 273 14.13 -19.87 -10.38
C THR A 273 12.94 -20.66 -10.93
N ILE A 274 11.89 -20.86 -10.14
CA ILE A 274 10.70 -21.62 -10.53
C ILE A 274 9.77 -20.78 -11.42
N ALA A 275 9.55 -19.51 -11.08
CA ALA A 275 8.67 -18.60 -11.80
C ALA A 275 9.28 -18.13 -13.14
N GLY A 276 10.60 -18.13 -13.25
CA GLY A 276 11.33 -17.63 -14.41
C GLY A 276 11.30 -16.11 -14.55
N VAL A 277 10.86 -15.38 -13.51
CA VAL A 277 10.73 -13.93 -13.47
C VAL A 277 11.13 -13.36 -12.11
N PRO A 278 11.46 -12.06 -12.03
CA PRO A 278 11.77 -11.40 -10.75
C PRO A 278 10.65 -11.56 -9.73
N VAL A 279 11.01 -11.79 -8.47
CA VAL A 279 10.08 -11.88 -7.34
C VAL A 279 10.38 -10.76 -6.37
N HIS A 280 9.36 -9.97 -6.05
CA HIS A 280 9.48 -8.89 -5.07
C HIS A 280 8.87 -9.34 -3.73
N LEU A 281 9.66 -9.25 -2.67
CA LEU A 281 9.20 -9.42 -1.31
C LEU A 281 9.25 -8.07 -0.61
N TRP A 282 8.20 -7.76 0.14
CA TRP A 282 8.12 -6.55 0.97
C TRP A 282 8.77 -6.76 2.35
N VAL A 283 9.18 -7.99 2.64
CA VAL A 283 9.89 -8.39 3.85
C VAL A 283 11.21 -9.04 3.43
N GLY A 284 12.30 -8.65 4.08
CA GLY A 284 13.66 -9.10 3.75
C GLY A 284 14.42 -9.60 4.98
N ASP A 285 15.56 -10.24 4.76
CA ASP A 285 16.42 -10.74 5.85
C ASP A 285 16.94 -9.61 6.76
N LYS A 286 17.21 -8.43 6.17
CA LYS A 286 17.53 -7.12 6.75
C LYS A 286 17.28 -6.05 5.66
N PRO A 287 17.15 -4.75 5.96
CA PRO A 287 17.20 -3.73 4.90
C PRO A 287 18.54 -3.83 4.15
N VAL A 288 18.45 -4.09 2.84
CA VAL A 288 19.60 -4.39 1.98
C VAL A 288 20.00 -3.12 1.24
N GLY A 289 20.70 -2.19 1.91
CA GLY A 289 21.25 -1.02 1.24
C GLY A 289 21.35 0.24 2.10
N ASP A 290 22.02 1.26 1.54
CA ASP A 290 22.12 2.59 2.15
C ASP A 290 20.76 3.28 2.18
N VAL A 291 20.50 4.04 3.26
CA VAL A 291 19.29 4.86 3.37
C VAL A 291 19.32 5.95 2.30
N LYS A 292 18.33 5.94 1.41
CA LYS A 292 18.11 6.93 0.35
C LYS A 292 17.26 8.10 0.82
N ALA A 293 16.30 7.85 1.70
CA ALA A 293 15.44 8.88 2.28
C ALA A 293 14.96 8.50 3.69
N ILE A 294 14.64 9.48 4.53
CA ILE A 294 13.94 9.28 5.80
C ILE A 294 12.67 10.12 5.81
N ARG A 295 11.56 9.51 6.22
CA ARG A 295 10.30 10.20 6.50
C ARG A 295 9.99 10.12 7.99
N ILE A 296 9.56 11.22 8.58
CA ILE A 296 9.14 11.25 9.99
C ILE A 296 7.64 11.46 10.02
N MET A 297 6.93 10.55 10.68
CA MET A 297 5.51 10.67 10.96
C MET A 297 5.31 11.31 12.33
N SER A 298 4.25 12.11 12.44
CA SER A 298 3.83 12.74 13.69
C SER A 298 2.43 12.30 14.09
N ASP A 299 2.11 12.40 15.37
CA ASP A 299 0.74 12.24 15.88
C ASP A 299 -0.14 13.49 15.62
N ASP A 300 -1.37 13.45 16.10
CA ASP A 300 -2.36 14.53 16.03
C ASP A 300 -1.92 15.82 16.76
N THR A 301 -0.98 15.72 17.69
CA THR A 301 -0.35 16.88 18.34
C THR A 301 0.84 17.44 17.58
N GLY A 302 1.25 16.77 16.49
CA GLY A 302 2.43 17.11 15.69
C GLY A 302 3.75 16.61 16.29
N ALA A 303 3.71 15.80 17.36
CA ALA A 303 4.91 15.22 17.94
C ALA A 303 5.42 14.05 17.08
N PRO A 304 6.74 13.96 16.80
CA PRO A 304 7.29 12.89 15.98
C PRO A 304 7.14 11.54 16.70
N THR A 305 6.54 10.56 16.02
CA THR A 305 6.26 9.23 16.58
C THR A 305 7.03 8.12 15.89
N MET A 306 7.34 8.27 14.59
CA MET A 306 7.98 7.23 13.79
C MET A 306 8.91 7.81 12.73
N ALA A 307 10.01 7.12 12.45
CA ALA A 307 10.84 7.34 11.27
C ALA A 307 10.79 6.12 10.34
N ILE A 308 10.74 6.38 9.04
CA ILE A 308 10.72 5.38 7.98
C ILE A 308 11.89 5.66 7.06
N ALA A 309 12.85 4.75 7.02
CA ALA A 309 14.02 4.84 6.17
C ALA A 309 13.78 4.02 4.89
N ASP A 310 13.87 4.68 3.74
CA ASP A 310 13.81 4.07 2.41
C ASP A 310 15.23 3.62 2.01
N HIS A 311 15.37 2.37 1.59
CA HIS A 311 16.63 1.75 1.14
C HIS A 311 16.63 1.50 -0.38
N GLY A 312 15.64 2.00 -1.13
CA GLY A 312 15.42 1.72 -2.55
C GLY A 312 14.58 0.47 -2.76
N ASP A 313 15.11 -0.68 -2.35
CA ASP A 313 14.51 -2.00 -2.59
C ASP A 313 13.65 -2.47 -1.41
N GLY A 314 13.53 -1.63 -0.37
CA GLY A 314 12.80 -1.90 0.86
C GLY A 314 12.84 -0.71 1.80
N PHE A 315 12.16 -0.81 2.93
CA PHE A 315 12.16 0.23 3.96
C PHE A 315 12.39 -0.38 5.35
N SER A 316 12.82 0.44 6.31
CA SER A 316 12.85 0.09 7.73
C SER A 316 12.12 1.14 8.56
N ILE A 317 11.60 0.73 9.72
CA ILE A 317 10.77 1.57 10.58
C ILE A 317 11.39 1.62 11.98
N SER A 318 11.46 2.83 12.56
CA SER A 318 11.85 3.06 13.95
C SER A 318 10.81 3.89 14.69
N ALA A 319 10.53 3.54 15.95
CA ALA A 319 9.63 4.29 16.82
C ALA A 319 10.42 5.40 17.54
N ILE A 320 9.98 6.66 17.39
CA ILE A 320 10.56 7.84 18.04
C ILE A 320 9.87 8.11 19.38
N ASN A 321 8.54 8.00 19.44
CA ASN A 321 7.74 8.20 20.66
C ASN A 321 6.69 7.09 20.80
N ILE A 322 6.69 6.43 21.96
CA ILE A 322 5.96 5.17 22.21
C ILE A 322 4.65 5.35 22.98
N HIS A 323 4.33 6.57 23.42
CA HIS A 323 3.22 6.79 24.36
C HIS A 323 1.83 6.88 23.70
N THR A 324 1.75 6.98 22.38
CA THR A 324 0.48 7.14 21.66
C THR A 324 0.31 6.00 20.64
N PRO A 325 -0.75 5.17 20.71
CA PRO A 325 -1.05 4.21 19.67
C PRO A 325 -1.36 4.95 18.37
N PHE A 326 -0.76 4.53 17.27
CA PHE A 326 -0.83 5.25 16.00
C PHE A 326 -1.44 4.39 14.90
N LYS A 327 -2.03 5.05 13.90
CA LYS A 327 -2.57 4.43 12.69
C LYS A 327 -1.88 5.10 11.51
N SER A 328 -1.08 4.34 10.76
CA SER A 328 -0.45 4.84 9.54
C SER A 328 -1.08 4.15 8.32
N ASN A 329 -1.72 4.93 7.46
CA ASN A 329 -1.95 4.53 6.07
C ASN A 329 -0.80 5.14 5.27
N MET A 330 0.10 4.30 4.76
CA MET A 330 1.15 4.75 3.86
C MET A 330 0.81 4.34 2.43
N GLU A 331 0.70 5.33 1.56
CA GLU A 331 0.68 5.13 0.12
C GLU A 331 2.06 5.43 -0.43
N PHE A 332 2.71 4.40 -0.98
CA PHE A 332 3.93 4.57 -1.79
C PHE A 332 3.48 4.79 -3.23
N GLY A 333 3.58 6.04 -3.70
CA GLY A 333 3.41 6.36 -5.12
C GLY A 333 4.57 5.76 -5.92
N ASN A 334 4.24 4.92 -6.91
CA ASN A 334 5.20 4.40 -7.87
C ASN A 334 5.22 5.36 -9.07
N ASP A 335 6.03 6.41 -9.01
CA ASP A 335 6.06 7.43 -10.06
C ASP A 335 6.97 6.96 -11.22
N GLY A 336 6.36 6.45 -12.29
CA GLY A 336 6.97 6.31 -13.61
C GLY A 336 6.95 7.64 -14.38
N ALA A 337 8.10 8.01 -14.96
CA ALA A 337 8.41 9.27 -15.67
C ALA A 337 7.54 9.51 -16.94
N THR A 338 7.46 10.68 -17.63
CA THR A 338 8.36 11.83 -17.91
C THR A 338 7.52 13.05 -18.34
N ASP A 339 7.91 14.30 -18.02
CA ASP A 339 8.45 15.29 -18.99
C ASP A 339 8.77 16.64 -18.34
N THR A 340 9.73 17.36 -18.91
CA THR A 340 10.25 18.64 -18.38
C THR A 340 9.64 19.80 -19.15
N VAL A 341 8.87 20.65 -18.48
CA VAL A 341 8.47 21.97 -19.00
C VAL A 341 9.12 23.03 -18.11
N GLN A 342 9.91 23.93 -18.72
CA GLN A 342 10.35 25.16 -18.06
C GLN A 342 9.31 26.25 -18.33
N PRO A 343 8.69 26.86 -17.29
CA PRO A 343 7.61 27.81 -17.53
C PRO A 343 8.16 29.23 -17.57
N GLU A 344 8.49 29.72 -18.76
CA GLU A 344 8.57 31.17 -19.02
C GLU A 344 7.17 31.78 -19.28
N HIS A 345 6.10 30.99 -19.15
CA HIS A 345 4.76 31.34 -19.60
C HIS A 345 3.63 30.90 -18.65
N ILE A 346 3.90 30.74 -17.36
CA ILE A 346 2.83 30.44 -16.38
C ILE A 346 2.55 31.68 -15.54
N ALA A 347 1.29 32.12 -15.53
CA ALA A 347 0.79 33.06 -14.53
C ALA A 347 0.10 32.29 -13.40
N VAL A 348 0.29 32.77 -12.17
CA VAL A 348 -0.40 32.26 -10.98
C VAL A 348 -1.17 33.43 -10.38
N HIS A 349 -2.49 33.31 -10.35
CA HIS A 349 -3.40 34.27 -9.77
C HIS A 349 -3.91 33.72 -8.45
N TYR A 350 -3.79 34.52 -7.39
CA TYR A 350 -4.32 34.18 -6.08
C TYR A 350 -5.52 35.09 -5.79
N ASP A 351 -6.69 34.48 -5.63
CA ASP A 351 -7.91 35.18 -5.22
C ASP A 351 -8.24 34.83 -3.77
N ILE A 352 -8.15 35.85 -2.91
CA ILE A 352 -8.38 35.75 -1.47
C ILE A 352 -9.87 35.57 -1.18
N GLU A 353 -10.75 36.14 -1.99
CA GLU A 353 -12.20 36.11 -1.73
C GLU A 353 -12.80 34.75 -2.10
N SER A 354 -12.29 34.11 -3.17
CA SER A 354 -12.74 32.78 -3.59
C SER A 354 -11.97 31.63 -2.94
N GLU A 355 -10.89 31.90 -2.21
CA GLU A 355 -9.97 30.89 -1.69
C GLU A 355 -9.45 29.94 -2.79
N THR A 356 -9.16 30.48 -3.98
CA THR A 356 -8.61 29.70 -5.10
C THR A 356 -7.29 30.26 -5.63
N VAL A 357 -6.50 29.36 -6.21
CA VAL A 357 -5.31 29.66 -7.01
C VAL A 357 -5.56 29.18 -8.43
N SER A 358 -5.54 30.13 -9.37
CA SER A 358 -5.69 29.84 -10.79
C SER A 358 -4.31 29.89 -11.47
N ILE A 359 -4.02 28.87 -12.26
CA ILE A 359 -2.79 28.75 -13.05
C ILE A 359 -3.17 28.92 -14.51
N GLU A 360 -2.52 29.85 -15.22
CA GLU A 360 -2.83 30.20 -16.61
C GLU A 360 -1.60 29.99 -17.51
N ASP A 361 -1.80 29.44 -18.71
CA ASP A 361 -0.76 29.37 -19.75
C ASP A 361 -0.79 30.65 -20.61
N GLN A 362 0.21 31.50 -20.41
CA GLN A 362 0.38 32.75 -21.17
C GLN A 362 0.73 32.52 -22.65
N ARG A 363 0.98 31.29 -23.11
CA ARG A 363 1.12 30.97 -24.55
C ARG A 363 -0.23 30.82 -25.25
N SER A 364 -1.29 30.55 -24.51
CA SER A 364 -2.63 30.46 -25.08
C SER A 364 -3.09 31.88 -25.41
N THR A 365 -3.47 32.13 -26.66
CA THR A 365 -3.99 33.43 -27.10
C THR A 365 -5.30 33.81 -26.41
N ASP A 366 -5.98 32.83 -25.79
CA ASP A 366 -7.21 32.99 -25.05
C ASP A 366 -7.01 32.99 -23.52
N GLY A 367 -5.77 32.93 -23.02
CA GLY A 367 -5.50 32.85 -21.58
C GLY A 367 -6.08 31.58 -20.95
N ALA A 368 -5.80 30.44 -21.57
CA ALA A 368 -6.40 29.18 -21.13
C ALA A 368 -5.98 28.86 -19.70
N MET A 369 -6.97 28.80 -18.81
CA MET A 369 -6.81 28.33 -17.44
C MET A 369 -6.36 26.87 -17.45
N LEU A 370 -5.14 26.63 -16.96
CA LEU A 370 -4.55 25.29 -16.84
C LEU A 370 -5.14 24.54 -15.64
N ALA A 371 -5.36 25.26 -14.54
CA ALA A 371 -5.93 24.70 -13.32
C ALA A 371 -6.59 25.80 -12.49
N ASP A 372 -7.66 25.44 -11.81
CA ASP A 372 -8.23 26.21 -10.70
C ASP A 372 -8.18 25.30 -9.47
N ILE A 373 -7.47 25.75 -8.44
CA ILE A 373 -7.09 24.92 -7.29
C ILE A 373 -7.63 25.58 -6.03
N GLU A 374 -8.45 24.87 -5.29
CA GLU A 374 -8.88 25.30 -3.96
C GLU A 374 -7.66 25.42 -3.02
N LEU A 375 -7.63 26.44 -2.16
CA LEU A 375 -6.54 26.66 -1.20
C LEU A 375 -6.24 25.43 -0.33
N ALA A 376 -7.26 24.66 0.02
CA ALA A 376 -7.12 23.44 0.81
C ALA A 376 -6.30 22.35 0.10
N ASP A 377 -6.28 22.35 -1.24
CA ASP A 377 -5.51 21.42 -2.05
C ASP A 377 -4.15 21.99 -2.51
N LEU A 378 -3.96 23.31 -2.43
CA LEU A 378 -2.70 23.96 -2.79
C LEU A 378 -1.52 23.46 -1.93
N ASP A 379 -1.72 23.30 -0.62
CA ASP A 379 -0.67 22.79 0.27
C ASP A 379 -0.23 21.37 -0.14
N ARG A 380 -1.19 20.52 -0.49
CA ARG A 380 -0.92 19.15 -0.99
C ARG A 380 -0.19 19.17 -2.33
N LEU A 381 -0.54 20.11 -3.20
CA LEU A 381 0.12 20.31 -4.48
C LEU A 381 1.57 20.77 -4.27
N ILE A 382 1.82 21.77 -3.42
CA ILE A 382 3.17 22.24 -3.08
C ILE A 382 4.01 21.10 -2.53
N GLU A 383 3.47 20.31 -1.59
CA GLU A 383 4.16 19.15 -1.04
C GLU A 383 4.52 18.14 -2.14
N ARG A 384 3.58 17.84 -3.04
CA ARG A 384 3.82 16.91 -4.15
C ARG A 384 4.86 17.44 -5.13
N LEU A 385 4.82 18.72 -5.48
CA LEU A 385 5.79 19.36 -6.37
C LEU A 385 7.20 19.37 -5.79
N ILE A 386 7.34 19.64 -4.48
CA ILE A 386 8.64 19.56 -3.79
C ILE A 386 9.18 18.13 -3.85
N ARG A 387 8.34 17.11 -3.59
CA ARG A 387 8.72 15.70 -3.71
C ARG A 387 9.11 15.34 -5.14
N THR A 388 8.34 15.77 -6.14
CA THR A 388 8.68 15.53 -7.54
C THR A 388 10.01 16.19 -7.89
N ARG A 389 10.26 17.43 -7.44
CA ARG A 389 11.52 18.15 -7.68
C ARG A 389 12.73 17.41 -7.11
N TRP A 390 12.58 16.78 -5.95
CA TRP A 390 13.61 15.94 -5.33
C TRP A 390 14.02 14.73 -6.20
N HIS A 391 13.08 14.16 -6.96
CA HIS A 391 13.31 13.00 -7.83
C HIS A 391 13.69 13.35 -9.27
N MET A 392 13.73 14.63 -9.64
CA MET A 392 14.13 15.04 -10.99
C MET A 392 15.61 14.72 -11.25
N LYS A 393 15.92 14.24 -12.46
CA LYS A 393 17.29 13.85 -12.87
C LYS A 393 18.31 15.00 -12.78
N GLU A 394 17.85 16.24 -12.97
CA GLU A 394 18.69 17.41 -12.79
C GLU A 394 18.76 17.76 -11.31
N GLU A 395 19.86 17.34 -10.68
CA GLU A 395 20.18 17.64 -9.30
C GLU A 395 20.16 19.16 -9.06
N VAL A 396 19.59 19.60 -7.93
CA VAL A 396 19.73 20.98 -7.50
C VAL A 396 21.22 21.24 -7.28
N SER A 397 21.76 22.29 -7.92
CA SER A 397 23.19 22.58 -7.82
C SER A 397 23.64 22.65 -6.36
N HIS A 398 24.72 21.92 -6.05
CA HIS A 398 25.35 21.95 -4.73
C HIS A 398 25.97 23.31 -4.39
N GLU A 399 26.29 24.11 -5.41
CA GLU A 399 26.81 25.45 -5.23
C GLU A 399 25.66 26.45 -5.09
N LEU A 400 25.79 27.37 -4.13
CA LEU A 400 24.90 28.53 -4.06
C LEU A 400 25.01 29.30 -5.38
N PRO A 401 23.88 29.59 -6.06
CA PRO A 401 23.90 30.31 -7.32
C PRO A 401 24.61 31.67 -7.16
N ARG A 402 25.71 31.87 -7.88
CA ARG A 402 26.42 33.15 -7.86
C ARG A 402 25.67 34.17 -8.72
N GLY A 403 25.37 35.33 -8.16
CA GLY A 403 24.74 36.45 -8.88
C GLY A 403 23.25 36.26 -9.18
N LYS A 404 22.58 35.27 -8.59
CA LYS A 404 21.11 35.20 -8.60
C LYS A 404 20.56 35.77 -7.29
N GLU A 405 19.43 36.46 -7.38
CA GLU A 405 18.67 36.84 -6.19
C GLU A 405 18.18 35.57 -5.48
N MET A 406 18.49 35.46 -4.19
CA MET A 406 18.00 34.39 -3.34
C MET A 406 16.99 35.00 -2.35
N ALA A 407 15.81 34.39 -2.27
CA ALA A 407 14.86 34.74 -1.23
C ALA A 407 15.37 34.20 0.11
N TYR A 408 15.55 35.08 1.09
CA TYR A 408 15.95 34.71 2.45
C TYR A 408 14.74 34.77 3.38
N ALA A 409 14.54 33.71 4.16
CA ALA A 409 13.64 33.76 5.31
C ALA A 409 14.38 34.40 6.48
N LEU A 410 13.87 35.52 6.99
CA LEU A 410 14.38 36.14 8.22
C LEU A 410 13.82 35.40 9.44
N ASP A 411 14.69 35.16 10.42
CA ASP A 411 14.38 34.45 11.67
C ASP A 411 13.62 33.12 11.47
N PRO A 412 14.20 32.15 10.73
CA PRO A 412 13.54 30.88 10.52
C PRO A 412 13.42 30.15 11.86
N ARG A 413 12.19 29.73 12.21
CA ARG A 413 12.01 28.81 13.33
C ARG A 413 12.71 27.51 13.01
N TRP A 414 13.43 26.96 13.97
CA TRP A 414 14.14 25.69 13.81
C TRP A 414 13.84 24.72 14.94
N ARG A 415 13.97 23.42 14.67
CA ARG A 415 13.85 22.33 15.63
C ARG A 415 14.91 21.27 15.33
N THR A 416 15.36 20.55 16.36
CA THR A 416 16.31 19.45 16.19
C THR A 416 15.85 18.17 16.87
N LEU A 417 16.15 17.03 16.25
CA LEU A 417 15.99 15.70 16.84
C LEU A 417 17.31 14.93 16.71
N VAL A 418 17.70 14.25 17.78
CA VAL A 418 18.90 13.39 17.76
C VAL A 418 18.54 12.06 17.14
N SER A 419 19.32 11.61 16.15
CA SER A 419 19.28 10.24 15.61
C SER A 419 17.86 9.74 15.30
N PRO A 420 17.14 10.36 14.32
CA PRO A 420 15.75 10.00 14.02
C PRO A 420 15.57 8.53 13.62
N HIS A 421 16.64 7.87 13.16
CA HIS A 421 16.66 6.45 12.84
C HIS A 421 18.06 5.86 13.11
N PRO A 422 18.22 4.65 13.69
CA PRO A 422 19.55 4.11 14.03
C PRO A 422 20.45 3.79 12.83
N ALA A 423 19.87 3.59 11.64
CA ALA A 423 20.64 3.42 10.41
C ALA A 423 21.22 4.75 9.88
N VAL A 424 20.82 5.91 10.42
CA VAL A 424 21.30 7.22 9.98
C VAL A 424 21.88 7.99 11.15
N GLY A 425 23.21 7.98 11.24
CA GLY A 425 23.93 8.76 12.23
C GLY A 425 23.86 10.25 11.93
N GLY A 426 23.48 11.07 12.91
CA GLY A 426 23.45 12.53 12.74
C GLY A 426 22.40 13.24 13.58
N LEU A 427 22.24 14.54 13.31
CA LEU A 427 21.20 15.39 13.87
C LEU A 427 20.22 15.75 12.76
N LEU A 428 18.93 15.56 12.99
CA LEU A 428 17.91 16.17 12.14
C LEU A 428 17.78 17.64 12.52
N LEU A 429 18.02 18.53 11.57
CA LEU A 429 17.72 19.97 11.65
C LEU A 429 16.50 20.26 10.78
N SER A 430 15.41 20.69 11.40
CA SER A 430 14.21 21.15 10.70
C SER A 430 14.16 22.67 10.70
N LEU A 431 14.05 23.28 9.52
CA LEU A 431 13.92 24.73 9.33
C LEU A 431 12.53 25.05 8.78
N ARG A 432 11.86 26.07 9.32
CA ARG A 432 10.58 26.55 8.80
C ARG A 432 10.82 27.49 7.61
N HIS A 433 10.37 27.08 6.44
CA HIS A 433 10.31 27.88 5.23
C HIS A 433 8.91 28.51 5.06
N PRO A 434 8.79 29.83 4.79
CA PRO A 434 7.49 30.50 4.68
C PRO A 434 6.54 29.91 3.65
N GLY A 435 7.06 29.48 2.49
CA GLY A 435 6.25 28.93 1.40
C GLY A 435 6.22 27.39 1.31
N ALA A 436 7.00 26.68 2.13
CA ALA A 436 7.13 25.21 2.02
C ALA A 436 6.89 24.50 3.37
N GLY A 437 6.51 25.22 4.42
CA GLY A 437 6.31 24.65 5.75
C GLY A 437 7.62 24.25 6.42
N TRP A 438 7.69 23.05 7.01
CA TRP A 438 8.90 22.55 7.67
C TRP A 438 9.74 21.70 6.72
N LEU A 439 11.01 22.07 6.54
CA LEU A 439 11.99 21.34 5.74
C LEU A 439 13.00 20.67 6.68
N GLY A 440 13.17 19.35 6.55
CA GLY A 440 14.08 18.55 7.39
C GLY A 440 15.38 18.20 6.69
N PHE A 441 16.50 18.37 7.38
CA PHE A 441 17.85 18.05 6.90
C PHE A 441 18.56 17.15 7.90
N VAL A 442 19.03 15.98 7.47
CA VAL A 442 19.85 15.12 8.33
C VAL A 442 21.32 15.52 8.16
N LEU A 443 21.91 16.09 9.20
CA LEU A 443 23.30 16.49 9.22
C LEU A 443 24.15 15.36 9.81
N PRO A 444 25.11 14.79 9.05
CA PRO A 444 26.10 13.88 9.60
C PRO A 444 26.81 14.50 10.80
N ALA A 445 27.20 13.70 11.79
CA ALA A 445 27.73 14.22 13.06
C ALA A 445 28.90 15.21 12.87
N LYS A 446 29.79 14.94 11.90
CA LYS A 446 30.91 15.82 11.55
C LYS A 446 30.42 17.17 10.99
N GLU A 447 29.47 17.15 10.07
CA GLU A 447 28.92 18.37 9.47
C GLU A 447 28.10 19.18 10.47
N ALA A 448 27.32 18.50 11.32
CA ALA A 448 26.60 19.16 12.41
C ALA A 448 27.56 19.86 13.38
N HIS A 449 28.68 19.21 13.73
CA HIS A 449 29.72 19.81 14.56
C HIS A 449 30.37 21.02 13.88
N ASN A 450 30.77 20.88 12.61
CA ASN A 450 31.37 21.97 11.85
C ASN A 450 30.43 23.16 11.71
N LEU A 451 29.15 22.92 11.41
CA LEU A 451 28.12 23.94 11.32
C LEU A 451 27.94 24.66 12.68
N GLY A 452 27.87 23.90 13.77
CA GLY A 452 27.77 24.45 15.11
C GLY A 452 28.96 25.35 15.46
N LEU A 453 30.20 24.90 15.20
CA LEU A 453 31.39 25.72 15.42
C LEU A 453 31.38 26.99 14.58
N TRP A 454 31.00 26.89 13.31
CA TRP A 454 30.93 28.04 12.42
C TRP A 454 29.89 29.06 12.90
N LEU A 455 28.69 28.61 13.29
CA LEU A 455 27.65 29.48 13.81
C LEU A 455 28.11 30.19 15.09
N ILE A 456 28.75 29.47 16.03
CA ILE A 456 29.29 30.07 17.26
C ILE A 456 30.34 31.13 16.94
N ALA A 457 31.23 30.87 15.99
CA ALA A 457 32.29 31.81 15.62
C ALA A 457 31.77 33.08 14.93
N ASN A 458 30.56 33.04 14.34
CA ASN A 458 30.02 34.12 13.51
C ASN A 458 28.73 34.78 14.06
N ALA A 459 28.13 34.29 15.15
CA ALA A 459 26.84 34.77 15.67
C ALA A 459 26.87 36.20 16.26
N GLY A 460 28.04 36.85 16.34
CA GLY A 460 28.21 38.08 17.10
C GLY A 460 27.98 37.88 18.61
N PRO A 461 28.35 38.84 19.47
CA PRO A 461 28.03 38.74 20.88
C PRO A 461 26.50 38.77 21.10
N PRO A 462 25.95 37.93 21.99
CA PRO A 462 24.51 37.94 22.28
C PRO A 462 24.09 39.34 22.76
N GLY A 463 23.18 39.97 22.01
CA GLY A 463 22.70 41.34 22.28
C GLY A 463 23.24 42.44 21.36
N SER A 464 23.97 42.12 20.30
CA SER A 464 24.48 43.09 19.32
C SER A 464 23.55 43.40 18.14
N ALA A 465 22.32 42.90 18.13
CA ALA A 465 21.33 43.23 17.10
C ALA A 465 20.60 44.54 17.42
N GLN A 466 20.79 45.56 16.57
CA GLN A 466 19.94 46.75 16.46
C GLN A 466 18.69 46.45 15.64
#